data_AF-A0A816Y9M0-F1
#
_entry.id   AF-A0A816Y9M0-F1
#
_cell.length_a   1.000
_cell.length_b   1.000
_cell.length_c   1.000
_cell.angle_alpha   90.00
_cell.angle_beta   90.00
_cell.angle_gamma   90.00
#
_symmetry.space_group_name_H-M   'P 1'
#
loop_
_entity.id
_entity.type
_entity.pdbx_description
1 polymer ?
#
loop_
_entity_poly.entity_id
_entity_poly.type
_entity_poly.pdbx_seq_one_letter_code
_entity_poly.pdbx_strand_id
1 'polypeptide(L)'
;MVRINREQLQKRVVQHYINVANKQKQVTVNHFLQEKIHRQTIYSIIRKYEESGYISDKPRSGRPKKLSREQLTRLKRLVNKKTGISLRRLAPRFKVSYQTISNRLKAMGIKYYKKQRAPKYTDKQLEEIPTRARRLYR
;
A
#
# COMPACT_ATOMS: atom_id res chain seq x y z
N MET A 1 -14.74 20.19 0.68
CA MET A 1 -13.83 20.38 1.84
C MET A 1 -12.65 19.43 1.70
N VAL A 2 -11.41 19.94 1.71
CA VAL A 2 -10.18 19.13 1.62
C VAL A 2 -9.99 18.35 2.93
N ARG A 3 -9.36 17.17 2.89
CA ARG A 3 -9.17 16.28 4.06
C ARG A 3 -8.51 16.99 5.24
N ILE A 4 -7.47 17.79 4.98
CA ILE A 4 -6.73 18.56 6.00
C ILE A 4 -7.69 19.48 6.77
N ASN A 5 -8.55 20.21 6.05
CA ASN A 5 -9.51 21.14 6.65
C ASN A 5 -10.55 20.40 7.51
N ARG A 6 -10.96 19.19 7.12
CA ARG A 6 -11.89 18.36 7.90
C ARG A 6 -11.27 17.84 9.19
N GLU A 7 -10.02 17.38 9.15
CA GLU A 7 -9.32 16.90 10.35
C GLU A 7 -9.06 18.05 11.34
N GLN A 8 -8.71 19.24 10.85
CA GLN A 8 -8.58 20.45 11.68
C GLN A 8 -9.91 20.83 12.33
N LEU A 9 -11.00 20.81 11.57
CA LEU A 9 -12.33 21.07 12.11
C LEU A 9 -12.72 20.07 13.20
N GLN A 10 -12.52 18.77 12.96
CA GLN A 10 -12.80 17.73 13.95
C GLN A 10 -12.05 17.97 15.26
N LYS A 11 -10.75 18.32 15.18
CA LYS A 11 -9.94 18.66 16.35
C LYS A 11 -10.49 19.88 17.09
N ARG A 12 -10.82 20.97 16.39
CA ARG A 12 -11.38 22.18 17.01
C ARG A 12 -12.70 21.91 17.73
N VAL A 13 -13.61 21.18 17.07
CA VAL A 13 -14.92 20.84 17.64
C VAL A 13 -14.78 20.01 18.91
N VAL A 14 -13.94 18.97 18.88
CA VAL A 14 -13.74 18.10 20.05
C VAL A 14 -13.02 18.85 21.18
N GLN A 15 -12.02 19.68 20.87
CA GLN A 15 -11.30 20.46 21.88
C GLN A 15 -12.24 21.44 22.59
N HIS A 16 -13.09 22.16 21.84
CA HIS A 16 -14.10 23.04 22.41
C HIS A 16 -15.12 22.25 23.24
N TYR A 17 -15.56 21.09 22.76
CA TYR A 17 -16.50 20.22 23.47
C TYR A 17 -15.98 19.80 24.86
N ILE A 18 -14.70 19.45 24.95
CA ILE A 18 -14.09 18.97 26.20
C ILE A 18 -13.74 20.14 27.13
N ASN A 19 -13.03 21.16 26.62
CA ASN A 19 -12.39 22.15 27.47
C ASN A 19 -13.25 23.37 27.78
N VAL A 20 -14.12 23.75 26.85
CA VAL A 20 -14.90 24.99 26.95
C VAL A 20 -16.33 24.68 27.34
N ALA A 21 -16.94 23.70 26.66
CA ALA A 21 -18.33 23.36 26.87
C ALA A 21 -18.57 22.33 27.97
N ASN A 22 -17.54 21.78 28.63
CA ASN A 22 -17.67 20.72 29.64
C ASN A 22 -18.60 19.58 29.21
N LYS A 23 -18.43 19.12 27.96
CA LYS A 23 -19.25 18.07 27.31
C LYS A 23 -20.71 18.45 27.09
N GLN A 24 -21.06 19.74 27.11
CA GLN A 24 -22.38 20.21 26.70
C GLN A 24 -22.47 20.39 25.18
N LYS A 25 -23.30 19.58 24.53
CA LYS A 25 -23.45 19.57 23.06
C LYS A 25 -23.99 20.90 22.53
N GLN A 26 -24.95 21.49 23.23
CA GLN A 26 -25.67 22.68 22.77
C GLN A 26 -24.77 23.92 22.70
N VAL A 27 -23.92 24.12 23.72
CA VAL A 27 -22.92 25.20 23.76
C VAL A 27 -21.93 25.07 22.59
N THR A 28 -21.43 23.85 22.35
CA THR A 28 -20.51 23.58 21.23
C THR A 28 -21.19 23.82 19.88
N VAL A 29 -22.43 23.36 19.71
CA VAL A 29 -23.17 23.55 18.46
C VAL A 29 -23.44 25.02 18.17
N ASN A 30 -23.85 25.81 19.17
CA ASN A 30 -24.12 27.23 18.99
C ASN A 30 -22.87 28.02 18.56
N HIS A 31 -21.71 27.71 19.14
CA HIS A 31 -20.44 28.32 18.77
C HIS A 31 -20.08 28.06 17.29
N PHE A 32 -20.06 26.79 16.86
CA PHE A 32 -19.71 26.46 15.48
C PHE A 32 -20.82 26.77 14.47
N LEU A 33 -22.06 26.98 14.91
CA LEU A 33 -23.13 27.52 14.07
C LEU A 33 -22.83 28.96 13.64
N GLN A 34 -22.30 29.79 14.55
CA GLN A 34 -21.86 31.15 14.24
C GLN A 34 -20.71 31.15 13.22
N GLU A 35 -19.85 30.13 13.25
CA GLU A 35 -18.81 29.89 12.23
C GLU A 35 -19.36 29.32 10.91
N LYS A 36 -20.69 29.26 10.73
CA LYS A 36 -21.38 28.74 9.53
C LYS A 36 -21.12 27.25 9.26
N ILE A 37 -20.89 26.46 10.30
CA ILE A 37 -20.72 25.00 10.18
C ILE A 37 -22.08 24.33 10.38
N HIS A 38 -22.40 23.39 9.49
CA HIS A 38 -23.68 22.71 9.53
C HIS A 38 -23.87 21.89 10.81
N ARG A 39 -25.02 22.04 11.48
CA ARG A 39 -25.35 21.37 12.76
C ARG A 39 -25.11 19.87 12.72
N GLN A 40 -25.54 19.21 11.65
CA GLN A 40 -25.40 17.76 11.50
C GLN A 40 -23.93 17.30 11.50
N THR A 41 -23.04 18.12 10.95
CA THR A 41 -21.60 17.83 10.96
C THR A 41 -21.06 17.89 12.38
N ILE A 42 -21.44 18.91 13.15
CA ILE A 42 -20.99 19.09 14.55
C ILE A 42 -21.46 17.90 15.40
N TYR A 43 -22.75 17.55 15.34
CA TYR A 43 -23.29 16.40 16.07
C TYR A 43 -22.65 15.08 15.64
N SER A 44 -22.39 14.88 14.33
CA SER A 44 -21.72 13.69 13.84
C SER A 44 -20.30 13.56 14.39
N ILE A 45 -19.56 14.67 14.51
CA ILE A 45 -18.21 14.70 15.09
C ILE A 45 -18.25 14.36 16.58
N ILE A 46 -19.13 15.01 17.35
CA ILE A 46 -19.26 14.75 18.79
C ILE A 46 -19.66 13.30 19.03
N ARG A 47 -20.67 12.79 18.31
CA ARG A 47 -21.11 11.40 18.43
C ARG A 47 -19.99 10.40 18.13
N LYS A 48 -19.25 10.62 17.04
CA LYS A 48 -18.08 9.79 16.68
C LYS A 48 -17.04 9.77 17.80
N TYR A 49 -16.78 10.92 18.42
CA TYR A 49 -15.85 11.03 19.54
C TYR A 49 -16.36 10.30 20.79
N GLU A 50 -17.64 10.44 21.14
CA GLU A 50 -18.24 9.72 22.28
C GLU A 50 -18.21 8.20 22.10
N GLU A 51 -18.51 7.70 20.90
CA GLU A 51 -18.56 6.26 20.63
C GLU A 51 -17.17 5.61 20.54
N SER A 52 -16.15 6.34 20.08
CA SER A 52 -14.87 5.74 19.72
C SER A 52 -13.64 6.34 20.39
N GLY A 53 -13.76 7.52 21.01
CA GLY A 53 -12.65 8.30 21.55
C GLY A 53 -11.70 8.90 20.49
N TYR A 54 -11.87 8.53 19.21
CA TYR A 54 -10.99 8.97 18.13
C TYR A 54 -11.51 10.22 17.43
N ILE A 55 -10.63 11.21 17.28
CA ILE A 55 -10.90 12.43 16.53
C ILE A 55 -10.70 12.19 15.02
N SER A 56 -9.60 11.54 14.65
CA SER A 56 -9.19 11.32 13.26
C SER A 56 -10.13 10.42 12.48
N ASP A 57 -10.22 10.63 11.16
CA ASP A 57 -10.96 9.72 10.28
C ASP A 57 -10.30 8.34 10.22
N LYS A 58 -11.14 7.29 10.38
CA LYS A 58 -10.71 5.91 10.17
C LYS A 58 -10.37 5.70 8.68
N PRO A 59 -9.39 4.86 8.35
CA PRO A 59 -9.13 4.51 6.96
C PRO A 59 -10.40 3.92 6.34
N ARG A 60 -10.80 4.47 5.20
CA ARG A 60 -11.98 3.98 4.47
C ARG A 60 -11.70 2.58 3.93
N SER A 61 -12.73 1.75 3.87
CA SER A 61 -12.66 0.50 3.13
C SER A 61 -12.33 0.82 1.67
N GLY A 62 -11.18 0.33 1.21
CA GLY A 62 -10.78 0.44 -0.19
C GLY A 62 -11.52 -0.59 -1.04
N ARG A 63 -11.35 -0.47 -2.37
CA ARG A 63 -11.85 -1.47 -3.32
C ARG A 63 -11.28 -2.86 -2.99
N PRO A 64 -12.10 -3.94 -3.01
CA PRO A 64 -11.61 -5.30 -2.86
C PRO A 64 -10.49 -5.63 -3.84
N LYS A 65 -9.48 -6.36 -3.36
CA LYS A 65 -8.32 -6.75 -4.18
C LYS A 65 -8.72 -7.93 -5.08
N LYS A 66 -8.25 -7.92 -6.33
CA LYS A 66 -8.52 -9.00 -7.31
C LYS A 66 -7.89 -10.36 -6.96
N LEU A 67 -6.83 -10.38 -6.13
CA LEU A 67 -6.17 -11.61 -5.73
C LEU A 67 -6.52 -11.96 -4.29
N SER A 68 -6.92 -13.20 -4.07
CA SER A 68 -7.13 -13.74 -2.72
C SER A 68 -5.80 -13.97 -2.00
N ARG A 69 -5.88 -14.15 -0.67
CA ARG A 69 -4.70 -14.48 0.15
C ARG A 69 -4.02 -15.78 -0.31
N GLU A 70 -4.80 -16.79 -0.67
CA GLU A 70 -4.30 -18.07 -1.17
C GLU A 70 -3.56 -17.91 -2.51
N GLN A 71 -4.14 -17.14 -3.42
CA GLN A 71 -3.51 -16.83 -4.70
C GLN A 71 -2.19 -16.07 -4.52
N LEU A 72 -2.11 -15.16 -3.55
CA LEU A 72 -0.87 -14.47 -3.21
C LEU A 72 0.19 -15.43 -2.66
N THR A 73 -0.21 -16.38 -1.79
CA THR A 73 0.69 -17.42 -1.29
C THR A 73 1.21 -18.30 -2.44
N ARG A 74 0.33 -18.72 -3.35
CA ARG A 74 0.72 -19.48 -4.55
C ARG A 74 1.66 -18.68 -5.44
N LEU A 75 1.37 -17.41 -5.67
CA LEU A 75 2.23 -16.49 -6.44
C LEU A 75 3.61 -16.37 -5.81
N LYS A 76 3.69 -16.19 -4.49
CA LYS A 76 4.95 -16.12 -3.73
C LYS A 76 5.77 -17.40 -3.91
N ARG A 77 5.17 -18.59 -3.80
CA ARG A 77 5.85 -19.88 -4.02
C ARG A 77 6.39 -20.03 -5.44
N LEU A 78 5.68 -19.50 -6.43
CA LEU A 78 6.11 -19.59 -7.83
C LEU A 78 7.27 -18.66 -8.14
N VAL A 79 7.32 -17.45 -7.57
CA VAL A 79 8.28 -16.42 -7.99
C VAL A 79 9.47 -16.28 -7.04
N ASN A 80 9.26 -16.49 -5.73
CA ASN A 80 10.28 -16.20 -4.74
C ASN A 80 11.54 -17.07 -4.94
N LYS A 81 12.71 -16.43 -4.98
CA LYS A 81 14.03 -17.06 -5.22
C LYS A 81 14.13 -17.86 -6.54
N LYS A 82 13.22 -17.67 -7.49
CA LYS A 82 13.27 -18.31 -8.82
C LYS A 82 13.67 -17.31 -9.90
N THR A 83 14.43 -17.76 -10.90
CA THR A 83 14.87 -16.95 -12.05
C THR A 83 14.16 -17.39 -13.34
N GLY A 84 14.10 -16.49 -14.32
CA GLY A 84 13.58 -16.83 -15.66
C GLY A 84 12.05 -16.89 -15.78
N ILE A 85 11.31 -16.45 -14.76
CA ILE A 85 9.85 -16.47 -14.78
C ILE A 85 9.32 -15.21 -15.47
N SER A 86 8.55 -15.40 -16.55
CA SER A 86 7.84 -14.31 -17.22
C SER A 86 6.52 -14.02 -16.52
N LEU A 87 6.38 -12.82 -15.94
CA LEU A 87 5.11 -12.38 -15.34
C LEU A 87 3.97 -12.33 -16.35
N ARG A 88 4.25 -12.03 -17.63
CA ARG A 88 3.23 -12.03 -18.70
C ARG A 88 2.66 -13.43 -18.93
N ARG A 89 3.49 -14.47 -18.81
CA ARG A 89 3.03 -15.88 -18.89
C ARG A 89 2.35 -16.35 -17.62
N LEU A 90 2.72 -15.77 -16.47
CA LEU A 90 2.17 -16.12 -15.17
C LEU A 90 0.79 -15.52 -14.93
N ALA A 91 0.55 -14.28 -15.38
CA ALA A 91 -0.65 -13.51 -15.06
C ALA A 91 -1.98 -14.16 -15.53
N PRO A 92 -2.06 -14.78 -16.72
CA PRO A 92 -3.26 -15.52 -17.14
C PRO A 92 -3.67 -16.64 -16.18
N ARG A 93 -2.71 -17.30 -15.52
CA ARG A 93 -2.99 -18.36 -14.52
C ARG A 93 -3.74 -17.85 -13.29
N PHE A 94 -3.66 -16.54 -13.03
CA PHE A 94 -4.34 -15.86 -11.93
C PHE A 94 -5.50 -14.97 -12.43
N LYS A 95 -5.84 -15.02 -13.73
CA LYS A 95 -6.89 -14.21 -14.37
C LYS A 95 -6.74 -12.70 -14.10
N VAL A 96 -5.50 -12.20 -14.05
CA VAL A 96 -5.20 -10.78 -13.84
C VAL A 96 -4.18 -10.26 -14.84
N SER A 97 -4.01 -8.94 -14.92
CA SER A 97 -2.98 -8.32 -15.75
C SER A 97 -1.57 -8.53 -15.16
N TYR A 98 -0.56 -8.51 -16.03
CA TYR A 98 0.84 -8.59 -15.60
C TYR A 98 1.22 -7.46 -14.62
N GLN A 99 0.65 -6.26 -14.79
CA GLN A 99 0.88 -5.10 -13.93
C GLN A 99 0.36 -5.36 -12.51
N THR A 100 -0.80 -6.04 -12.40
CA THR A 100 -1.37 -6.43 -11.09
C THR A 100 -0.41 -7.37 -10.37
N ILE A 101 0.13 -8.39 -11.06
CA ILE A 101 1.12 -9.31 -10.49
C ILE A 101 2.39 -8.56 -10.06
N SER A 102 2.93 -7.70 -10.92
CA SER A 102 4.14 -6.92 -10.62
C SER A 102 3.98 -6.05 -9.38
N ASN A 103 2.88 -5.27 -9.30
CA ASN A 103 2.58 -4.44 -8.15
C ASN A 103 2.43 -5.25 -6.86
N ARG A 104 1.84 -6.44 -6.93
CA ARG A 104 1.68 -7.34 -5.77
C ARG A 104 3.00 -7.94 -5.32
N LEU A 105 3.87 -8.32 -6.25
CA LEU A 105 5.23 -8.79 -5.92
C LEU A 105 6.05 -7.69 -5.25
N LYS A 106 6.00 -6.46 -5.79
CA LYS A 106 6.63 -5.28 -5.17
C LYS A 106 6.10 -5.03 -3.75
N ALA A 107 4.78 -5.06 -3.55
CA ALA A 107 4.16 -4.89 -2.24
C ALA A 107 4.54 -6.01 -1.25
N MET A 108 4.88 -7.21 -1.73
CA MET A 108 5.40 -8.31 -0.91
C MET A 108 6.93 -8.25 -0.70
N GLY A 109 7.62 -7.27 -1.27
CA GLY A 109 9.08 -7.16 -1.23
C GLY A 109 9.82 -8.18 -2.09
N ILE A 110 9.14 -8.86 -3.02
CA ILE A 110 9.74 -9.90 -3.86
C ILE A 110 10.28 -9.28 -5.14
N LYS A 111 11.60 -9.36 -5.31
CA LYS A 111 12.26 -9.05 -6.58
C LYS A 111 12.17 -10.26 -7.51
N TYR A 112 11.85 -10.01 -8.77
CA TYR A 112 11.86 -11.02 -9.82
C TYR A 112 12.88 -10.61 -10.88
N TYR A 113 13.70 -11.56 -11.33
CA TYR A 113 14.73 -11.31 -12.32
C TYR A 113 14.42 -12.11 -13.59
N LYS A 114 14.49 -11.43 -14.74
CA LYS A 114 14.46 -12.12 -16.03
C LYS A 114 15.79 -12.81 -16.23
N LYS A 115 15.77 -14.04 -16.74
CA LYS A 115 17.00 -14.71 -17.16
C LYS A 115 17.56 -13.94 -18.36
N GLN A 116 18.78 -13.45 -18.23
CA GLN A 116 19.55 -12.93 -19.36
C GLN A 116 20.38 -14.07 -19.94
N ARG A 117 20.54 -14.09 -21.26
CA ARG A 117 21.49 -15.00 -21.90
C ARG A 117 22.89 -14.45 -21.63
N ALA A 118 23.81 -15.32 -21.23
CA ALA A 118 25.21 -14.96 -21.21
C ALA A 118 25.66 -14.61 -22.64
N PRO A 119 26.57 -13.63 -22.82
CA PRO A 119 27.24 -13.43 -24.09
C PRO A 119 27.90 -14.75 -24.53
N LYS A 120 27.82 -15.06 -25.82
CA LYS A 120 28.57 -16.20 -26.37
C LYS A 120 30.05 -15.86 -26.38
N TYR A 121 30.90 -16.86 -26.18
CA TYR A 121 32.32 -16.71 -26.38
C TYR A 121 32.63 -16.44 -27.85
N THR A 122 33.65 -15.63 -28.10
CA THR A 122 34.31 -15.49 -29.40
C THR A 122 35.31 -16.62 -29.61
N ASP A 123 35.69 -16.92 -30.85
CA ASP A 123 36.61 -18.01 -31.16
C ASP A 123 37.96 -17.85 -30.43
N LYS A 124 38.50 -16.61 -30.39
CA LYS A 124 39.70 -16.28 -29.61
C LYS A 124 39.53 -16.59 -28.10
N GLN A 125 38.37 -16.27 -27.54
CA GLN A 125 38.11 -16.57 -26.13
C GLN A 125 38.01 -18.08 -25.87
N LEU A 126 37.47 -18.85 -26.82
CA LEU A 126 37.41 -20.31 -26.71
C LEU A 126 38.81 -20.95 -26.69
N GLU A 127 39.76 -20.42 -27.48
CA GLU A 127 41.16 -20.86 -27.48
C GLU A 127 41.90 -20.52 -26.16
N GLU A 128 41.58 -19.37 -25.55
CA GLU A 128 42.22 -18.91 -24.30
C GLU A 128 41.67 -19.57 -23.02
N ILE A 129 40.44 -20.10 -23.03
CA ILE A 129 39.81 -20.70 -21.84
C ILE A 129 40.62 -21.89 -21.28
N PRO A 130 41.03 -22.91 -22.07
CA PRO A 130 41.77 -24.04 -21.52
C PRO A 130 43.12 -23.65 -20.90
N THR A 131 43.82 -22.68 -21.49
CA THR A 131 45.10 -22.17 -20.99
C THR A 131 44.92 -21.37 -19.69
N ARG A 132 43.89 -20.53 -19.60
CA ARG A 132 43.57 -19.77 -18.38
C ARG A 132 43.02 -20.65 -17.26
N ALA A 133 42.17 -21.62 -17.57
CA ALA A 133 41.61 -22.55 -16.60
C ALA A 133 42.71 -23.41 -15.94
N ARG A 134 43.69 -23.90 -16.70
CA ARG A 134 44.87 -24.61 -16.16
C ARG A 134 45.69 -23.76 -15.19
N ARG A 135 45.69 -22.43 -15.35
CA ARG A 135 46.41 -21.49 -14.49
C ARG A 135 45.79 -21.34 -13.10
N LEU A 136 44.50 -21.67 -12.95
CA LEU A 136 43.78 -21.63 -11.66
C LEU A 136 43.97 -22.91 -10.82
N TYR A 137 44.49 -23.99 -11.41
CA TYR A 137 44.75 -25.27 -10.74
C TYR A 137 46.23 -25.47 -10.36
N ARG A 138 47.09 -24.45 -10.57
CA ARG A 138 48.46 -24.39 -10.06
C ARG A 138 48.50 -23.49 -8.83
#